data_AF-A0A445FP07-F1
#
_entry.id   AF-A0A445FP07-F1
#
_cell.length_a   1.000
_cell.length_b   1.000
_cell.length_c   1.000
_cell.angle_alpha   90.00
_cell.angle_beta   90.00
_cell.angle_gamma   90.00
#
_symmetry.space_group_name_H-M   'P 1'
#
loop_
_entity.id
_entity.type
_entity.pdbx_description
1 polymer ?
#
loop_
_entity_poly.entity_id
_entity_poly.type
_entity_poly.pdbx_seq_one_letter_code
_entity_poly.pdbx_strand_id
1 'polypeptide(L)'
;MASSPLLRGKEFVTSGMPDDAMRRSRYHVKRCFAKYIEKGRRTIKLHNLMEEMEHVIDDNNERNQLLEGNLGFLLSCTQEVAVDPPYVTFAVRPNPGVWEFVRVSSEDLSVEPISSTDYLKFKKSVYDEE
;
A
#
# COMPACT_ATOMS: atom_id res chain seq x y z
N MET A 1 24.83 -10.91 -30.73
CA MET A 1 23.74 -11.51 -29.91
C MET A 1 24.01 -11.11 -28.46
N ALA A 2 23.62 -9.90 -28.07
CA ALA A 2 23.80 -9.44 -26.69
C ALA A 2 22.57 -9.89 -25.91
N SER A 3 22.75 -10.86 -25.01
CA SER A 3 21.73 -11.26 -24.04
C SER A 3 21.41 -10.06 -23.16
N SER A 4 20.22 -9.48 -23.34
CA SER A 4 19.69 -8.44 -22.45
C SER A 4 19.52 -9.04 -21.04
N PRO A 5 19.97 -8.35 -19.98
CA PRO A 5 19.79 -8.86 -18.62
C PRO A 5 18.30 -8.75 -18.26
N LEU A 6 17.64 -9.90 -18.23
CA LEU A 6 16.26 -10.09 -17.80
C LEU A 6 16.17 -10.00 -16.26
N LEU A 7 16.54 -8.85 -15.69
CA LEU A 7 16.46 -8.58 -14.25
C LEU A 7 16.07 -7.11 -14.03
N ARG A 8 14.82 -6.75 -14.33
CA ARG A 8 14.25 -5.43 -13.97
C ARG A 8 12.75 -5.54 -13.67
N GLY A 9 12.38 -6.52 -12.84
CA GLY A 9 10.98 -6.81 -12.51
C GLY A 9 10.65 -6.72 -11.02
N LYS A 10 11.58 -6.31 -10.16
CA LYS A 10 11.43 -6.36 -8.69
C LYS A 10 11.48 -4.98 -8.01
N GLU A 11 11.53 -3.91 -8.79
CA GLU A 11 11.95 -2.58 -8.30
C GLU A 11 10.88 -1.49 -8.51
N PHE A 12 9.69 -1.79 -9.04
CA PHE A 12 8.77 -0.72 -9.44
C PHE A 12 8.14 -0.01 -8.23
N VAL A 13 7.76 -0.74 -7.18
CA VAL A 13 7.19 -0.15 -5.97
C VAL A 13 8.27 0.25 -4.95
N THR A 14 9.36 -0.50 -4.83
CA THR A 14 10.39 -0.25 -3.78
C THR A 14 11.47 0.75 -4.18
N SER A 15 11.87 0.83 -5.47
CA SER A 15 12.85 1.84 -5.91
C SER A 15 12.22 3.19 -6.21
N GLY A 16 10.90 3.22 -6.38
CA GLY A 16 10.15 4.39 -6.79
C GLY A 16 9.63 5.25 -5.64
N MET A 17 9.72 4.80 -4.38
CA MET A 17 9.24 5.53 -3.20
C MET A 17 10.39 6.31 -2.57
N PRO A 18 10.69 7.55 -3.01
CA PRO A 18 11.60 8.41 -2.25
C PRO A 18 10.96 8.67 -0.90
N ASP A 19 11.68 8.31 0.16
CA ASP A 19 11.37 8.61 1.56
C ASP A 19 10.93 10.09 1.75
N ASP A 20 11.42 10.97 0.86
CA ASP A 20 11.12 12.40 0.79
C ASP A 20 9.68 12.76 0.37
N ALA A 21 9.01 11.97 -0.48
CA ALA A 21 7.64 12.25 -0.93
C ALA A 21 6.61 11.91 0.15
N MET A 22 6.86 10.84 0.91
CA MET A 22 6.11 10.57 2.13
C MET A 22 6.33 11.71 3.12
N ARG A 23 7.53 12.27 3.23
CA ARG A 23 7.92 13.31 4.21
C ARG A 23 7.05 14.58 4.23
N ARG A 24 6.64 15.10 3.06
CA ARG A 24 5.78 16.30 2.96
C ARG A 24 4.32 16.04 3.35
N SER A 25 3.85 14.81 3.13
CA SER A 25 2.47 14.39 3.43
C SER A 25 2.38 13.36 4.57
N ARG A 26 3.45 13.19 5.35
CA ARG A 26 3.56 12.14 6.37
C ARG A 26 2.41 12.19 7.36
N TYR A 27 1.94 13.40 7.68
CA TYR A 27 0.80 13.60 8.55
C TYR A 27 -0.47 12.93 8.00
N HIS A 28 -0.86 13.25 6.77
CA HIS A 28 -2.05 12.68 6.13
C HIS A 28 -1.91 11.18 5.87
N VAL A 29 -0.75 10.72 5.40
CA VAL A 29 -0.49 9.29 5.21
C VAL A 29 -0.62 8.54 6.54
N LYS A 30 -0.01 9.04 7.62
CA LYS A 30 -0.18 8.45 8.96
C LYS A 30 -1.64 8.40 9.39
N ARG A 31 -2.41 9.48 9.15
CA ARG A 31 -3.84 9.48 9.47
C ARG A 31 -4.64 8.48 8.64
N CYS A 32 -4.31 8.30 7.36
CA CYS A 32 -4.95 7.30 6.50
C CYS A 32 -4.68 5.89 7.04
N PHE A 33 -3.42 5.58 7.36
CA PHE A 33 -3.06 4.29 7.94
C PHE A 33 -3.69 4.06 9.31
N ALA A 34 -3.74 5.08 10.16
CA ALA A 34 -4.47 5.04 11.43
C ALA A 34 -5.97 4.72 11.21
N LYS A 35 -6.58 5.29 10.16
CA LYS A 35 -7.97 5.01 9.79
C LYS A 35 -8.15 3.57 9.31
N TYR A 36 -7.21 3.04 8.52
CA TYR A 36 -7.28 1.67 8.01
C TYR A 36 -7.23 0.63 9.14
N ILE A 37 -6.36 0.84 10.12
CA ILE A 37 -6.18 -0.08 11.27
C ILE A 37 -7.26 0.08 12.36
N GLU A 38 -7.98 1.20 12.41
CA GLU A 38 -9.00 1.50 13.44
C GLU A 38 -10.06 0.39 13.57
N LYS A 39 -10.44 -0.22 12.45
CA LYS A 39 -11.46 -1.28 12.39
C LYS A 39 -10.88 -2.69 12.61
N GLY A 40 -9.63 -2.81 13.05
CA GLY A 40 -8.98 -4.10 13.35
C GLY A 40 -8.61 -4.91 12.10
N ARG A 41 -8.48 -6.23 12.27
CA ARG A 41 -8.10 -7.15 11.19
C ARG A 41 -9.21 -7.28 10.17
N ARG A 42 -8.90 -7.03 8.90
CA ARG A 42 -9.86 -7.13 7.78
C ARG A 42 -9.17 -7.08 6.43
N THR A 43 -9.89 -7.50 5.40
CA THR A 43 -9.52 -7.20 4.02
C THR A 43 -10.31 -6.00 3.52
N ILE A 44 -9.65 -5.10 2.78
CA ILE A 44 -10.22 -3.88 2.23
C ILE A 44 -10.02 -3.93 0.71
N LYS A 45 -11.09 -3.74 -0.06
CA LYS A 45 -11.02 -3.57 -1.51
C LYS A 45 -10.62 -2.14 -1.86
N LEU A 46 -10.01 -1.93 -3.03
CA LEU A 46 -9.50 -0.61 -3.44
C LEU A 46 -10.53 0.53 -3.28
N HIS A 47 -11.79 0.34 -3.71
CA HIS A 47 -12.80 1.41 -3.61
C HIS A 47 -13.07 1.84 -2.16
N ASN A 48 -13.16 0.87 -1.22
CA ASN A 48 -13.34 1.16 0.21
C ASN A 48 -12.09 1.82 0.80
N LEU A 49 -10.90 1.42 0.32
CA LEU A 49 -9.64 2.03 0.75
C LEU A 49 -9.58 3.51 0.34
N MET A 50 -10.00 3.81 -0.90
CA MET A 50 -10.08 5.19 -1.40
C MET A 50 -11.12 6.02 -0.63
N GLU A 51 -12.29 5.46 -0.35
CA GLU A 51 -13.33 6.13 0.45
C GLU A 51 -12.82 6.46 1.87
N GLU A 52 -12.13 5.52 2.54
CA GLU A 52 -11.56 5.77 3.87
C GLU A 52 -10.45 6.84 3.84
N MET A 53 -9.67 6.93 2.75
CA MET A 53 -8.70 8.03 2.54
C MET A 53 -9.40 9.37 2.37
N GLU A 54 -10.47 9.42 1.56
CA GLU A 54 -11.22 10.65 1.29
C GLU A 54 -11.80 11.26 2.56
N HIS A 55 -12.26 10.43 3.51
CA HIS A 55 -12.76 10.85 4.81
C HIS A 55 -11.69 11.37 5.79
N VAL A 56 -10.40 11.12 5.53
CA VAL A 56 -9.32 11.54 6.43
C VAL A 56 -8.83 12.96 6.11
N ILE A 57 -8.96 13.37 4.85
CA ILE A 57 -8.41 14.63 4.34
C ILE A 57 -9.57 15.46 3.83
N ASP A 58 -9.97 16.47 4.59
CA ASP A 58 -11.12 17.32 4.24
C ASP A 58 -10.81 18.27 3.08
N ASP A 59 -9.57 18.75 2.97
CA ASP A 59 -9.14 19.68 1.93
C ASP A 59 -8.92 18.97 0.58
N ASN A 60 -9.67 19.41 -0.44
CA ASN A 60 -9.60 18.83 -1.78
C ASN A 60 -8.23 19.04 -2.46
N ASN A 61 -7.55 20.16 -2.21
CA ASN A 61 -6.24 20.44 -2.82
C ASN A 61 -5.16 19.55 -2.20
N GLU A 62 -5.15 19.39 -0.88
CA GLU A 62 -4.24 18.47 -0.18
C GLU A 62 -4.46 17.02 -0.62
N ARG A 63 -5.73 16.62 -0.79
CA ARG A 63 -6.08 15.29 -1.29
C ARG A 63 -5.56 15.07 -2.71
N ASN A 64 -5.79 16.02 -3.62
CA ASN A 64 -5.33 15.92 -4.99
C ASN A 64 -3.80 15.86 -5.06
N GLN A 65 -3.09 16.67 -4.29
CA GLN A 65 -1.62 16.63 -4.23
C GLN A 65 -1.08 15.27 -3.75
N LEU A 66 -1.78 14.61 -2.82
CA LEU A 66 -1.43 13.26 -2.38
C LEU A 66 -1.65 12.19 -3.47
N LEU A 67 -2.76 12.31 -4.20
CA LEU A 67 -3.13 11.39 -5.28
C LEU A 67 -2.28 11.59 -6.54
N GLU A 68 -1.77 12.79 -6.78
CA GLU A 68 -0.79 13.06 -7.83
C GLU A 68 0.61 12.51 -7.50
N GLY A 69 0.85 12.19 -6.22
CA GLY A 69 2.12 11.65 -5.75
C GLY A 69 2.22 10.13 -5.76
N ASN A 70 3.31 9.64 -5.15
CA ASN A 70 3.61 8.22 -5.00
C ASN A 70 2.52 7.38 -4.33
N LEU A 71 1.80 7.95 -3.35
CA LEU A 71 0.70 7.24 -2.71
C LEU A 71 -0.44 7.00 -3.70
N GLY A 72 -0.82 8.01 -4.50
CA GLY A 72 -1.85 7.82 -5.52
C GLY A 72 -1.43 6.80 -6.58
N PHE A 73 -0.16 6.76 -6.98
CA PHE A 73 0.36 5.70 -7.85
C PHE A 73 0.22 4.31 -7.19
N LEU A 74 0.65 4.15 -5.94
CA LEU A 74 0.51 2.89 -5.19
C LEU A 74 -0.96 2.45 -5.11
N LEU A 75 -1.86 3.37 -4.73
CA LEU A 75 -3.29 3.12 -4.63
C LEU A 75 -3.88 2.73 -5.99
N SER A 76 -3.51 3.42 -7.07
CA SER A 76 -4.00 3.12 -8.43
C SER A 76 -3.65 1.70 -8.90
N CYS A 77 -2.53 1.15 -8.41
CA CYS A 77 -2.09 -0.20 -8.74
C CYS A 77 -2.55 -1.25 -7.71
N THR A 78 -3.09 -0.83 -6.57
CA THR A 78 -3.50 -1.74 -5.48
C THR A 78 -4.80 -2.44 -5.85
N GLN A 79 -4.83 -3.77 -5.72
CA GLN A 79 -6.02 -4.57 -5.98
C GLN A 79 -6.82 -4.80 -4.68
N GLU A 80 -6.11 -5.14 -3.62
CA GLU A 80 -6.68 -5.37 -2.30
C GLU A 80 -5.63 -5.12 -1.22
N VAL A 81 -6.12 -4.89 -0.01
CA VAL A 81 -5.32 -4.66 1.18
C VAL A 81 -5.77 -5.62 2.26
N ALA A 82 -4.81 -6.27 2.92
CA ALA A 82 -5.07 -7.00 4.16
C ALA A 82 -4.47 -6.22 5.33
N VAL A 83 -5.34 -5.86 6.28
CA VAL A 83 -4.99 -5.13 7.49
C VAL A 83 -4.84 -6.14 8.62
N ASP A 84 -3.68 -6.13 9.25
CA ASP A 84 -3.36 -6.89 10.45
C ASP A 84 -2.54 -5.99 11.37
N PRO A 85 -3.17 -5.20 12.25
CA PRO A 85 -2.50 -4.14 13.00
C PRO A 85 -1.25 -4.64 13.75
N PRO A 86 -0.12 -3.91 13.71
CA PRO A 86 0.07 -2.55 13.18
C PRO A 86 0.39 -2.48 11.67
N TYR A 87 0.26 -3.60 10.94
CA TYR A 87 0.66 -3.68 9.55
C TYR A 87 -0.53 -3.58 8.59
N VAL A 88 -0.25 -2.96 7.45
CA VAL A 88 -1.15 -2.91 6.31
C VAL A 88 -0.39 -3.48 5.12
N THR A 89 -0.91 -4.57 4.55
CA THR A 89 -0.26 -5.28 3.44
C THR A 89 -1.05 -5.04 2.15
N PHE A 90 -0.34 -4.64 1.09
CA PHE A 90 -0.91 -4.28 -0.20
C PHE A 90 -0.57 -5.36 -1.22
N ALA A 91 -1.59 -5.84 -1.92
CA ALA A 91 -1.41 -6.60 -3.15
C ALA A 91 -1.51 -5.63 -4.34
N VAL A 92 -0.38 -5.41 -5.00
CA VAL A 92 -0.23 -4.42 -6.07
C VAL A 92 -0.06 -5.14 -7.40
N ARG A 93 -0.71 -4.63 -8.44
CA ARG A 93 -0.67 -5.18 -9.80
C ARG A 93 -0.34 -4.07 -10.80
N PRO A 94 0.94 -3.68 -10.93
CA PRO A 94 1.33 -2.58 -11.82
C PRO A 94 1.14 -2.93 -13.30
N ASN A 95 1.25 -4.22 -13.66
CA ASN A 95 1.06 -4.71 -15.03
C ASN A 95 0.24 -6.02 -15.04
N PRO A 96 -0.45 -6.34 -16.13
CA PRO A 96 -1.11 -7.63 -16.28
C PRO A 96 -0.14 -8.80 -16.09
N GLY A 97 -0.46 -9.69 -15.16
CA GLY A 97 0.36 -10.86 -14.84
C GLY A 97 1.53 -10.60 -13.88
N VAL A 98 1.77 -9.35 -13.47
CA VAL A 98 2.81 -8.98 -12.50
C VAL A 98 2.16 -8.60 -11.18
N TRP A 99 2.57 -9.28 -10.11
CA TRP A 99 2.10 -9.01 -8.74
C TRP A 99 3.27 -8.66 -7.84
N GLU A 100 3.11 -7.60 -7.08
CA GLU A 100 4.03 -7.18 -6.03
C GLU A 100 3.26 -7.09 -4.72
N PHE A 101 3.91 -7.51 -3.63
CA PHE A 101 3.31 -7.50 -2.30
C PHE A 101 4.21 -6.68 -1.39
N VAL A 102 3.62 -5.71 -0.71
CA VAL A 102 4.35 -4.85 0.22
C VAL A 102 3.63 -4.79 1.55
N ARG A 103 4.41 -4.81 2.63
CA ARG A 103 3.96 -4.55 3.98
C ARG A 103 4.35 -3.14 4.35
N VAL A 104 3.43 -2.40 4.95
CA VAL A 104 3.68 -1.06 5.44
C VAL A 104 3.31 -0.98 6.92
N SER A 105 4.23 -0.44 7.73
CA SER A 105 4.00 -0.18 9.15
C SER A 105 3.13 1.06 9.34
N SER A 106 2.06 0.99 10.14
CA SER A 106 1.27 2.18 10.46
C SER A 106 2.01 3.18 11.35
N GLU A 107 3.06 2.77 12.06
CA GLU A 107 3.74 3.57 13.08
C GLU A 107 4.76 4.55 12.45
N ASP A 108 5.65 4.01 11.63
CA ASP A 108 6.77 4.73 11.02
C ASP A 108 6.65 4.85 9.49
N LEU A 109 5.66 4.19 8.88
CA LEU A 109 5.43 4.13 7.44
C LEU A 109 6.58 3.47 6.65
N SER A 110 7.39 2.64 7.30
CA SER A 110 8.37 1.79 6.60
C SER A 110 7.66 0.85 5.63
N VAL A 111 8.24 0.71 4.45
CA VAL A 111 7.74 -0.14 3.37
C VAL A 111 8.71 -1.30 3.20
N GLU A 112 8.19 -2.52 3.29
CA GLU A 112 8.97 -3.74 3.14
C GLU A 112 8.35 -4.63 2.06
N PRO A 113 9.11 -5.08 1.06
CA PRO A 113 8.63 -6.08 0.12
C PRO A 113 8.44 -7.43 0.81
N ILE A 114 7.32 -8.10 0.55
CA ILE A 114 7.01 -9.43 1.08
C ILE A 114 6.76 -10.43 -0.04
N SER A 115 6.83 -11.73 0.28
CA SER A 115 6.49 -12.77 -0.68
C SER A 115 4.96 -12.92 -0.82
N SER A 116 4.50 -13.52 -1.92
CA SER A 116 3.09 -13.90 -2.09
C SER A 116 2.62 -14.83 -0.97
N THR A 117 3.46 -15.76 -0.54
CA THR A 117 3.18 -16.67 0.57
C THR A 117 2.95 -15.91 1.87
N ASP A 118 3.74 -14.88 2.15
CA ASP A 118 3.59 -14.07 3.36
C ASP A 118 2.30 -13.24 3.30
N TYR A 119 2.01 -12.62 2.15
CA TYR A 119 0.73 -11.94 1.94
C TYR A 119 -0.47 -12.86 2.19
N LEU A 120 -0.42 -14.11 1.68
CA LEU A 120 -1.50 -15.07 1.89
C LEU A 120 -1.63 -15.49 3.36
N LYS A 121 -0.54 -15.57 4.13
CA LYS A 121 -0.61 -15.80 5.58
C LYS A 121 -1.31 -14.66 6.30
N PHE A 122 -0.98 -13.40 5.99
CA PHE A 122 -1.68 -12.23 6.52
C PHE A 122 -3.16 -12.22 6.12
N LYS A 123 -3.46 -12.55 4.87
CA LYS A 123 -4.86 -12.65 4.42
C LYS A 123 -5.62 -13.75 5.16
N LYS A 124 -4.97 -14.86 5.51
CA LYS A 124 -5.57 -15.95 6.27
C LYS A 124 -5.78 -15.57 7.74
N SER A 125 -4.82 -14.87 8.38
CA SER A 125 -4.93 -14.44 9.78
C SER A 125 -6.12 -13.51 10.04
N VAL A 126 -6.63 -12.84 9.01
CA VAL A 126 -7.88 -12.06 9.06
C VAL A 126 -9.12 -12.93 9.26
N TYR A 127 -9.12 -14.19 8.82
CA TYR A 127 -10.26 -15.10 8.90
C TYR A 127 -10.09 -16.22 9.93
N ASP A 128 -8.86 -16.52 10.36
CA ASP A 128 -8.55 -17.59 11.31
C ASP A 128 -8.84 -17.22 12.79
N GLU A 129 -9.36 -16.02 13.08
CA GLU A 129 -9.87 -15.67 14.43
C GLU A 129 -11.37 -16.01 14.55
N GLU A 130 -11.64 -17.29 14.78
CA GLU A 130 -12.85 -17.81 15.46
C GLU A 130 -12.46 -18.55 16.73
#